data_AF-A0A5J4UWG9-F1
#
_entry.id   AF-A0A5J4UWG9-F1
#
_cell.length_a   1.000
_cell.length_b   1.000
_cell.length_c   1.000
_cell.angle_alpha   90.00
_cell.angle_beta   90.00
_cell.angle_gamma   90.00
#
_symmetry.space_group_name_H-M   'P 1'
#
loop_
_entity.id
_entity.type
_entity.pdbx_description
1 polymer ?
#
loop_
_entity_poly.entity_id
_entity_poly.type
_entity_poly.pdbx_seq_one_letter_code
_entity_poly.pdbx_strand_id
1 'polypeptide(L)'
;MMNYNESKKGVATVMKSIISDESIRINEKNQPRRTAENVMNVIYVTNNDMPVQLDTDDRRHLVCACKTVHQVSEEHKQDVEYFNELCLSYTQEFYENLMTFLLERDISQFNPTLIPMTEAKKQLINVSRSPIDDVIMEHYQQFKQGIPISLVNQCRPQNWQLKTYKNAMQHKCTEQRIYINGTRTR
;
A
#
# COMPACT_ATOMS: atom_id res chain seq x y z
N MET A 1 1.93 -5.72 24.76
CA MET A 1 1.24 -5.90 23.46
C MET A 1 2.12 -5.31 22.38
N MET A 2 2.71 -6.14 21.52
CA MET A 2 3.43 -5.62 20.34
C MET A 2 2.41 -4.92 19.44
N ASN A 3 2.68 -3.67 19.05
CA ASN A 3 1.91 -2.97 18.03
C ASN A 3 2.06 -3.74 16.71
N TYR A 4 1.07 -4.56 16.37
CA TYR A 4 1.01 -5.34 15.13
C TYR A 4 1.25 -4.46 13.87
N ASN A 5 0.93 -3.18 13.95
CA ASN A 5 1.13 -2.19 12.90
C ASN A 5 2.59 -1.69 12.75
N GLU A 6 3.44 -1.76 13.78
CA GLU A 6 4.85 -1.32 13.68
C GLU A 6 5.70 -2.33 12.89
N SER A 7 5.46 -3.63 13.11
CA SER A 7 6.13 -4.72 12.36
C SER A 7 5.87 -4.62 10.85
N LYS A 8 4.63 -4.29 10.45
CA LYS A 8 4.24 -4.15 9.04
C LYS A 8 4.92 -2.98 8.33
N LYS A 9 5.23 -1.88 9.04
CA LYS A 9 5.93 -0.72 8.44
C LYS A 9 7.38 -1.02 8.06
N GLY A 10 8.09 -1.77 8.90
CA GLY A 10 9.45 -2.23 8.61
C GLY A 10 9.48 -3.09 7.35
N VAL A 11 8.55 -4.03 7.25
CA VAL A 11 8.39 -4.91 6.07
C VAL A 11 8.03 -4.12 4.82
N ALA A 12 7.08 -3.17 4.90
CA ALA A 12 6.70 -2.33 3.77
C ALA A 12 7.88 -1.49 3.25
N THR A 13 8.76 -1.02 4.13
CA THR A 13 9.97 -0.27 3.74
C THR A 13 10.95 -1.15 2.97
N VAL A 14 11.18 -2.38 3.45
CA VAL A 14 12.05 -3.34 2.76
C VAL A 14 11.46 -3.73 1.40
N MET A 15 10.16 -3.99 1.32
CA MET A 15 9.49 -4.31 0.06
C MET A 15 9.60 -3.17 -0.95
N LYS A 16 9.43 -1.92 -0.52
CA LYS A 16 9.61 -0.74 -1.38
C LYS A 16 11.02 -0.71 -1.99
N SER A 17 12.05 -0.97 -1.18
CA SER A 17 13.45 -1.07 -1.61
C SER A 17 13.65 -2.22 -2.61
N ILE A 18 13.12 -3.41 -2.34
CA ILE A 18 13.21 -4.56 -3.27
C ILE A 18 12.60 -4.24 -4.64
N ILE A 19 11.52 -3.47 -4.69
CA ILE A 19 10.84 -3.13 -5.96
C ILE A 19 11.59 -2.02 -6.72
N SER A 20 12.20 -1.05 -6.03
CA SER A 20 12.72 0.16 -6.69
C SER A 20 14.24 0.27 -6.78
N ASP A 21 14.99 -0.41 -5.92
CA ASP A 21 16.43 -0.21 -5.86
C ASP A 21 17.14 -0.94 -7.00
N GLU A 22 18.12 -0.30 -7.63
CA GLU A 22 18.89 -0.86 -8.75
C GLU A 22 19.79 -2.04 -8.35
N SER A 23 20.07 -2.18 -7.05
CA SER A 23 20.93 -3.25 -6.53
C SER A 23 20.35 -3.88 -5.28
N ILE A 24 20.58 -5.19 -5.13
CA ILE A 24 20.15 -5.96 -3.97
C ILE A 24 21.36 -6.60 -3.28
N ARG A 25 21.34 -6.57 -1.94
CA ARG A 25 22.35 -7.24 -1.10
C ARG A 25 21.86 -8.63 -0.75
N ILE A 26 22.50 -9.64 -1.30
CA ILE A 26 22.16 -11.05 -1.12
C ILE A 26 23.07 -11.63 -0.04
N ASN A 27 22.45 -12.20 1.00
CA ASN A 27 23.12 -12.87 2.10
C ASN A 27 22.66 -14.34 2.16
N GLU A 28 23.14 -15.12 1.20
CA GLU A 28 22.81 -16.53 1.10
C GLU A 28 23.50 -17.34 2.22
N LYS A 29 22.82 -18.36 2.72
CA LYS A 29 23.34 -19.17 3.83
C LYS A 29 24.62 -19.89 3.38
N ASN A 30 25.66 -19.83 4.21
CA ASN A 30 26.98 -20.42 3.94
C ASN A 30 27.70 -19.84 2.72
N GLN A 31 27.32 -18.66 2.24
CA GLN A 31 28.00 -17.96 1.15
C GLN A 31 28.43 -16.56 1.61
N PRO A 32 29.52 -16.00 1.05
CA PRO A 32 29.87 -14.61 1.27
C PRO A 32 28.74 -13.69 0.78
N ARG A 33 28.47 -12.65 1.56
CA ARG A 33 27.51 -11.61 1.18
C ARG A 33 27.97 -10.95 -0.13
N ARG A 34 27.05 -10.81 -1.09
CA ARG A 34 27.30 -10.16 -2.37
C ARG A 34 26.25 -9.10 -2.69
N THR A 35 26.62 -8.14 -3.51
CA THR A 35 25.70 -7.16 -4.11
C THR A 35 25.53 -7.52 -5.58
N ALA A 36 24.31 -7.48 -6.08
CA ALA A 36 23.99 -7.75 -7.49
C ALA A 36 23.03 -6.69 -8.02
N GLU A 37 22.98 -6.55 -9.33
CA GLU A 37 21.93 -5.78 -10.02
C GLU A 37 20.56 -6.39 -9.71
N ASN A 38 19.57 -5.53 -9.47
CA ASN A 38 18.21 -5.93 -9.19
C ASN A 38 17.40 -5.97 -10.50
N VAL A 39 17.09 -7.18 -10.94
CA VAL A 39 16.26 -7.46 -12.12
C VAL A 39 14.90 -8.06 -11.75
N MET A 40 14.49 -7.96 -10.49
CA MET A 40 13.26 -8.59 -10.00
C MET A 40 12.00 -7.82 -10.38
N ASN A 41 11.00 -8.55 -10.84
CA ASN A 41 9.60 -8.14 -10.86
C ASN A 41 8.83 -9.04 -9.90
N VAL A 42 7.98 -8.47 -9.05
CA VAL A 42 7.31 -9.20 -7.97
C VAL A 42 5.80 -9.26 -8.19
N ILE A 43 5.25 -10.47 -8.14
CA ILE A 43 3.80 -10.72 -8.14
C ILE A 43 3.42 -11.27 -6.77
N TYR A 44 2.50 -10.59 -6.09
CA TYR A 44 1.95 -11.03 -4.82
C TYR A 44 0.59 -11.67 -5.03
N VAL A 45 0.38 -12.86 -4.46
CA VAL A 45 -0.91 -13.54 -4.43
C VAL A 45 -1.28 -13.82 -2.98
N THR A 46 -2.48 -13.43 -2.58
CA THR A 46 -2.91 -13.48 -1.19
C THR A 46 -4.43 -13.56 -1.07
N ASN A 47 -4.89 -14.29 -0.05
CA ASN A 47 -6.29 -14.33 0.35
C ASN A 47 -6.56 -13.41 1.56
N ASN A 48 -5.55 -12.65 2.01
CA ASN A 48 -5.69 -11.73 3.14
C ASN A 48 -6.21 -10.39 2.65
N ASP A 49 -7.21 -9.84 3.34
CA ASP A 49 -7.80 -8.54 3.03
C ASP A 49 -6.83 -7.36 3.18
N MET A 50 -5.79 -7.50 4.01
CA MET A 50 -4.74 -6.48 4.19
C MET A 50 -3.33 -7.08 4.10
N PRO A 51 -2.87 -7.40 2.88
CA PRO A 51 -1.61 -8.10 2.67
C PRO A 51 -0.40 -7.17 2.74
N VAL A 52 -0.55 -5.92 2.29
CA VAL A 52 0.50 -4.90 2.26
C VAL A 52 -0.05 -3.54 2.67
N GLN A 53 0.72 -2.78 3.44
CA GLN A 53 0.37 -1.40 3.76
C GLN A 53 0.79 -0.49 2.61
N LEU A 54 -0.17 0.22 2.03
CA LEU A 54 0.06 1.18 0.95
C LEU A 54 -0.04 2.61 1.46
N ASP A 55 0.88 3.47 1.01
CA ASP A 55 0.77 4.91 1.22
C ASP A 55 -0.27 5.50 0.25
N THR A 56 -0.80 6.68 0.57
CA THR A 56 -1.79 7.38 -0.26
C THR A 56 -1.28 7.71 -1.66
N ASP A 57 0.01 7.95 -1.80
CA ASP A 57 0.73 8.26 -3.03
C ASP A 57 1.47 7.05 -3.60
N ASP A 58 1.09 5.83 -3.22
CA ASP A 58 1.73 4.62 -3.72
C ASP A 58 1.63 4.53 -5.25
N ARG A 59 2.80 4.55 -5.89
CA ARG A 59 3.00 4.42 -7.33
C ARG A 59 3.66 3.11 -7.76
N ARG A 60 3.76 2.13 -6.85
CA ARG A 60 4.55 0.89 -7.04
C ARG A 60 3.66 -0.34 -7.23
N HIS A 61 2.45 -0.34 -6.70
CA HIS A 61 1.60 -1.52 -6.65
C HIS A 61 0.36 -1.37 -7.54
N LEU A 62 0.23 -2.27 -8.52
CA LEU A 62 -1.06 -2.56 -9.15
C LEU A 62 -1.81 -3.54 -8.24
N VAL A 63 -3.01 -3.16 -7.79
CA VAL A 63 -3.85 -4.03 -6.97
C VAL A 63 -5.03 -4.49 -7.80
N CYS A 64 -5.04 -5.77 -8.13
CA CYS A 64 -6.16 -6.43 -8.78
C CYS A 64 -6.86 -7.29 -7.72
N ALA A 65 -8.11 -6.95 -7.41
CA ALA A 65 -8.99 -7.90 -6.73
C ALA A 65 -9.53 -8.84 -7.81
N CYS A 66 -9.13 -10.10 -7.77
CA CYS A 66 -9.84 -11.13 -8.52
C CYS A 66 -11.25 -11.21 -7.92
N LYS A 67 -12.26 -11.14 -8.79
CA LYS A 67 -13.64 -11.44 -8.44
C LYS A 67 -13.75 -12.94 -8.17
N THR A 68 -13.28 -13.38 -7.02
CA THR A 68 -13.43 -14.76 -6.59
C THR A 68 -13.90 -14.80 -5.14
N VAL A 69 -14.99 -15.54 -4.95
CA VAL A 69 -15.56 -16.08 -3.70
C VAL A 69 -16.08 -15.09 -2.65
N HIS A 70 -15.48 -13.91 -2.47
CA HIS A 70 -15.86 -13.00 -1.39
C HIS A 70 -16.30 -11.61 -1.82
N GLN A 71 -15.91 -11.12 -3.01
CA GLN A 71 -16.38 -9.83 -3.52
C GLN A 71 -16.60 -9.89 -5.04
N VAL A 72 -17.88 -9.98 -5.43
CA VAL A 72 -18.44 -9.62 -6.75
C VAL A 72 -18.26 -10.61 -7.94
N SER A 73 -18.63 -11.89 -7.77
CA SER A 73 -19.58 -12.65 -8.63
C SER A 73 -19.65 -14.09 -8.11
N GLU A 74 -20.86 -14.55 -7.77
CA GLU A 74 -21.14 -15.90 -7.24
C GLU A 74 -21.17 -16.97 -8.35
N GLU A 75 -20.68 -16.68 -9.55
CA GLU A 75 -20.93 -17.50 -10.74
C GLU A 75 -20.17 -18.83 -10.75
N HIS A 76 -18.92 -18.86 -10.25
CA HIS A 76 -18.07 -20.07 -10.28
C HIS A 76 -17.52 -20.48 -8.91
N LYS A 77 -18.11 -20.01 -7.82
CA LYS A 77 -17.69 -20.39 -6.46
C LYS A 77 -18.00 -21.88 -6.24
N GLN A 78 -16.95 -22.70 -6.13
CA GLN A 78 -17.05 -24.17 -6.09
C GLN A 78 -17.53 -24.81 -7.40
N ASP A 79 -17.39 -24.13 -8.54
CA ASP A 79 -17.67 -24.71 -9.86
C ASP A 79 -16.49 -25.60 -10.27
N VAL A 80 -16.55 -26.84 -9.81
CA VAL A 80 -15.49 -27.84 -9.99
C VAL A 80 -15.30 -28.16 -11.46
N GLU A 81 -16.40 -28.22 -12.21
CA GLU A 81 -16.43 -28.46 -13.65
C GLU A 81 -15.68 -27.36 -14.41
N TYR A 82 -16.00 -26.09 -14.17
CA TYR A 82 -15.29 -24.96 -14.77
C TYR A 82 -13.79 -25.00 -14.48
N PHE A 83 -13.39 -25.19 -13.22
CA PHE A 83 -11.97 -25.23 -12.87
C PHE A 83 -11.25 -26.46 -13.43
N ASN A 84 -11.94 -27.60 -13.57
CA ASN A 84 -11.39 -28.77 -14.24
C ASN A 84 -11.17 -28.49 -15.72
N GLU A 85 -12.15 -27.94 -16.44
CA GLU A 85 -12.02 -27.56 -17.85
C GLU A 85 -10.90 -26.53 -18.04
N LEU A 86 -10.82 -25.51 -17.18
CA LEU A 86 -9.76 -24.52 -17.21
C LEU A 86 -8.37 -25.16 -17.02
N CYS A 87 -8.21 -26.04 -16.03
CA CYS A 87 -6.94 -26.75 -15.81
C CYS A 87 -6.56 -27.65 -16.99
N LEU A 88 -7.54 -28.31 -17.62
CA LEU A 88 -7.33 -29.15 -18.80
C LEU A 88 -6.99 -28.32 -20.06
N SER A 89 -7.41 -27.05 -20.11
CA SER A 89 -7.14 -26.15 -21.24
C SER A 89 -5.67 -25.73 -21.38
N TYR A 90 -4.84 -25.94 -20.34
CA TYR A 90 -3.42 -25.62 -20.34
C TYR A 90 -2.59 -26.66 -21.12
N THR A 91 -2.88 -26.77 -22.41
CA THR A 91 -2.18 -27.67 -23.34
C THR A 91 -0.81 -27.10 -23.74
N GLN A 92 0.02 -27.93 -24.37
CA GLN A 92 1.28 -27.49 -24.97
C GLN A 92 1.06 -26.33 -25.96
N GLU A 93 0.04 -26.43 -26.81
CA GLU A 93 -0.34 -25.40 -27.77
C GLU A 93 -0.73 -24.08 -27.08
N PHE A 94 -1.44 -24.14 -25.93
CA PHE A 94 -1.73 -22.95 -25.14
C PHE A 94 -0.46 -22.22 -24.69
N TYR A 95 0.53 -22.95 -24.17
CA TYR A 95 1.80 -22.35 -23.73
C TYR A 95 2.63 -21.79 -24.88
N GLU A 96 2.65 -22.48 -26.03
CA GLU A 96 3.33 -22.00 -27.24
C GLU A 96 2.69 -20.70 -27.75
N ASN A 97 1.37 -20.64 -27.80
CA ASN A 97 0.62 -19.43 -28.17
C ASN A 97 0.80 -18.31 -27.13
N LEU A 98 0.78 -18.62 -25.83
CA LEU A 98 1.04 -17.65 -24.77
C LEU A 98 2.45 -17.06 -24.89
N MET A 99 3.45 -17.91 -25.12
CA MET A 99 4.84 -17.46 -25.29
C MET A 99 4.98 -16.57 -26.53
N THR A 100 4.35 -16.96 -27.64
CA THR A 100 4.33 -16.16 -28.87
C THR A 100 3.69 -14.80 -28.61
N PHE A 101 2.53 -14.76 -27.94
CA PHE A 101 1.88 -13.52 -27.54
C PHE A 101 2.78 -12.63 -26.66
N LEU A 102 3.46 -13.20 -25.66
CA LEU A 102 4.33 -12.44 -24.76
C LEU A 102 5.59 -11.89 -25.47
N LEU A 103 6.16 -12.64 -26.41
CA LEU A 103 7.34 -12.23 -27.18
C LEU A 103 7.02 -11.20 -28.27
N GLU A 104 5.85 -11.30 -28.90
CA GLU A 104 5.44 -10.44 -30.01
C GLU A 104 4.67 -9.18 -29.56
N ARG A 105 4.30 -9.09 -28.28
CA ARG A 105 3.59 -7.93 -27.75
C ARG A 105 4.46 -6.68 -27.83
N ASP A 106 4.09 -5.73 -28.68
CA ASP A 106 4.71 -4.40 -28.67
C ASP A 106 4.39 -3.68 -27.35
N ILE A 107 5.46 -3.42 -26.59
CA ILE A 107 5.45 -2.68 -25.33
C ILE A 107 6.22 -1.35 -25.43
N SER A 108 6.53 -0.88 -26.65
CA SER A 108 7.28 0.36 -26.87
C SER A 108 6.63 1.60 -26.23
N GLN A 109 5.29 1.59 -26.10
CA GLN A 109 4.51 2.64 -25.45
C GLN A 109 4.12 2.31 -24.00
N PHE A 110 4.54 1.15 -23.47
CA PHE A 110 4.21 0.75 -22.11
C PHE A 110 5.03 1.56 -21.10
N ASN A 111 4.34 2.27 -20.21
CA ASN A 111 4.99 2.97 -19.11
C ASN A 111 4.64 2.30 -17.77
N PRO A 112 5.59 1.59 -17.13
CA PRO A 112 5.35 0.89 -15.86
C PRO A 112 5.07 1.84 -14.69
N THR A 113 5.35 3.15 -14.83
CA THR A 113 5.04 4.13 -13.78
C THR A 113 3.57 4.56 -13.77
N LEU A 114 2.82 4.28 -14.85
CA LEU A 114 1.41 4.65 -14.97
C LEU A 114 0.52 3.54 -14.40
N ILE A 115 0.51 3.44 -13.08
CA ILE A 115 -0.32 2.44 -12.38
C ILE A 115 -1.73 2.99 -12.12
N PRO A 116 -2.79 2.33 -12.58
CA PRO A 116 -4.16 2.78 -12.36
C PRO A 116 -4.59 2.69 -10.89
N MET A 117 -5.44 3.63 -10.47
CA MET A 117 -6.06 3.64 -9.14
C MET A 117 -7.35 2.80 -9.15
N THR A 118 -7.21 1.48 -9.01
CA THR A 118 -8.34 0.53 -8.94
C THR A 118 -9.13 0.69 -7.63
N GLU A 119 -10.38 0.22 -7.59
CA GLU A 119 -11.18 0.24 -6.36
C GLU A 119 -10.54 -0.57 -5.23
N ALA A 120 -9.97 -1.73 -5.56
CA ALA A 120 -9.21 -2.54 -4.61
C ALA A 120 -8.01 -1.79 -4.03
N LYS A 121 -7.28 -1.02 -4.87
CA LYS A 121 -6.18 -0.17 -4.41
C LYS A 121 -6.68 0.95 -3.49
N LYS A 122 -7.78 1.62 -3.83
CA LYS A 122 -8.39 2.68 -2.98
C LYS A 122 -8.79 2.14 -1.61
N GLN A 123 -9.42 0.96 -1.57
CA GLN A 123 -9.79 0.29 -0.33
C GLN A 123 -8.56 -0.06 0.51
N LEU A 124 -7.52 -0.64 -0.11
CA LEU A 124 -6.30 -1.00 0.61
C LEU A 124 -5.55 0.22 1.15
N ILE A 125 -5.49 1.32 0.40
CA ILE A 125 -4.96 2.61 0.87
C ILE A 125 -5.78 3.12 2.05
N ASN A 126 -7.12 3.03 1.98
CA ASN A 126 -8.01 3.47 3.05
C ASN A 126 -7.76 2.71 4.37
N VAL A 127 -7.68 1.38 4.30
CA VAL A 127 -7.41 0.55 5.48
C VAL A 127 -5.97 0.70 5.98
N SER A 128 -5.03 1.14 5.13
CA SER A 128 -3.63 1.38 5.49
C SER A 128 -3.38 2.73 6.18
N ARG A 129 -4.39 3.61 6.27
CA ARG A 129 -4.26 4.95 6.86
C ARG A 129 -3.87 4.87 8.34
N SER A 130 -3.14 5.88 8.79
CA SER A 130 -2.84 6.00 10.21
C SER A 130 -4.02 6.61 10.98
N PRO A 131 -4.15 6.33 12.29
CA PRO A 131 -5.16 6.99 13.12
C PRO A 131 -5.07 8.53 13.10
N ILE A 132 -3.89 9.08 12.81
CA ILE A 132 -3.69 10.52 12.63
C ILE A 132 -4.38 11.01 11.35
N ASP A 133 -4.23 10.27 10.26
CA ASP A 133 -4.88 10.62 9.00
C ASP A 133 -6.41 10.62 9.18
N ASP A 134 -6.95 9.64 9.92
CA ASP A 134 -8.39 9.56 10.23
C ASP A 134 -8.90 10.79 10.99
N VAL A 135 -8.18 11.21 12.05
CA VAL A 135 -8.51 12.44 12.79
C VAL A 135 -8.47 13.67 11.89
N ILE A 136 -7.46 13.78 11.02
CA ILE A 136 -7.34 14.90 10.09
C ILE A 136 -8.50 14.92 9.10
N MET A 137 -8.92 13.76 8.58
CA MET A 137 -10.03 13.67 7.64
C MET A 137 -11.38 13.95 8.30
N GLU A 138 -11.63 13.41 9.49
CA GLU A 138 -12.86 13.65 10.26
C GLU A 138 -13.05 15.16 10.55
N HIS A 139 -11.95 15.83 10.89
CA HIS A 139 -11.94 17.26 11.22
C HIS A 139 -11.41 18.15 10.08
N TYR A 140 -11.47 17.68 8.82
CA TYR A 140 -10.76 18.30 7.69
C TYR A 140 -11.04 19.80 7.53
N GLN A 141 -12.30 20.21 7.65
CA GLN A 141 -12.68 21.62 7.54
C GLN A 141 -12.11 22.47 8.67
N GLN A 142 -12.08 21.93 9.90
CA GLN A 142 -11.51 22.63 11.06
C GLN A 142 -10.00 22.75 10.93
N PHE A 143 -9.31 21.71 10.45
CA PHE A 143 -7.88 21.77 10.13
C PHE A 143 -7.59 22.82 9.06
N LYS A 144 -8.41 22.89 8.00
CA LYS A 144 -8.27 23.90 6.94
C LYS A 144 -8.47 25.34 7.45
N GLN A 145 -9.34 25.53 8.44
CA GLN A 145 -9.63 26.85 9.04
C GLN A 145 -8.66 27.24 10.17
N GLY A 146 -7.82 26.31 10.64
CA GLY A 146 -6.96 26.49 11.80
C GLY A 146 -7.66 26.08 13.10
N ILE A 147 -7.50 24.81 13.47
CA ILE A 147 -8.07 24.24 14.70
C ILE A 147 -7.15 24.51 15.91
N PRO A 148 -7.70 24.92 17.08
CA PRO A 148 -6.92 25.05 18.31
C PRO A 148 -6.21 23.76 18.72
N ILE A 149 -4.94 23.85 19.11
CA ILE A 149 -4.12 22.71 19.55
C ILE A 149 -4.75 21.98 20.74
N SER A 150 -5.46 22.69 21.62
CA SER A 150 -6.20 22.09 22.74
C SER A 150 -7.25 21.08 22.26
N LEU A 151 -8.01 21.42 21.22
CA LEU A 151 -9.02 20.54 20.62
C LEU A 151 -8.37 19.38 19.87
N VAL A 152 -7.30 19.63 19.11
CA VAL A 152 -6.54 18.55 18.44
C VAL A 152 -6.06 17.50 19.44
N ASN A 153 -5.52 17.93 20.59
CA ASN A 153 -5.07 16.99 21.62
C ASN A 153 -6.20 16.14 22.24
N GLN A 154 -7.45 16.60 22.17
CA GLN A 154 -8.62 15.84 22.64
C GLN A 154 -9.02 14.74 21.65
N CYS A 155 -8.77 14.93 20.35
CA CYS A 155 -9.01 13.92 19.30
C CYS A 155 -7.96 12.78 19.29
N ARG A 156 -7.05 12.76 20.28
CA ARG A 156 -6.00 11.73 20.38
C ARG A 156 -6.60 10.34 20.62
N PRO A 157 -6.18 9.31 19.88
CA PRO A 157 -6.53 7.92 20.16
C PRO A 157 -6.17 7.50 21.59
N GLN A 158 -7.07 6.78 22.28
CA GLN A 158 -6.90 6.42 23.70
C GLN A 158 -5.62 5.63 23.98
N ASN A 159 -5.20 4.80 23.04
CA ASN A 159 -4.02 3.93 23.12
C ASN A 159 -2.68 4.64 22.83
N TRP A 160 -2.67 5.92 22.47
CA TRP A 160 -1.44 6.66 22.12
C TRP A 160 -0.98 7.57 23.24
N GLN A 161 0.31 7.64 23.56
CA GLN A 161 0.80 8.69 24.47
C GLN A 161 0.68 10.09 23.82
N LEU A 162 0.37 11.12 24.61
CA LEU A 162 0.22 12.49 24.10
C LEU A 162 1.46 13.00 23.37
N LYS A 163 2.66 12.67 23.87
CA LYS A 163 3.93 13.03 23.21
C LYS A 163 4.02 12.42 21.81
N THR A 164 3.71 11.14 21.67
CA THR A 164 3.73 10.43 20.39
C THR A 164 2.72 11.01 19.41
N TYR A 165 1.51 11.30 19.89
CA TYR A 165 0.46 11.92 19.08
C TYR A 165 0.88 13.30 18.54
N LYS A 166 1.43 14.17 19.39
CA LYS A 166 1.93 15.49 18.98
C LYS A 166 3.03 15.40 17.93
N ASN A 167 4.01 14.51 18.13
CA ASN A 167 5.07 14.31 17.15
C ASN A 167 4.51 13.87 15.80
N ALA A 168 3.56 12.93 15.80
CA ALA A 168 2.94 12.45 14.56
C ALA A 168 2.10 13.53 13.85
N MET A 169 1.36 14.36 14.61
CA MET A 169 0.64 15.51 14.07
C MET A 169 1.59 16.54 13.43
N GLN A 170 2.73 16.83 14.05
CA GLN A 170 3.71 17.80 13.52
C GLN A 170 4.34 17.34 12.20
N HIS A 171 4.38 16.03 11.92
CA HIS A 171 4.82 15.53 10.62
C HIS A 171 3.80 15.77 9.49
N LYS A 172 2.54 16.07 9.83
CA LYS A 172 1.43 16.22 8.87
C LYS A 172 0.86 17.64 8.82
N CYS A 173 0.94 18.38 9.91
CA CYS A 173 0.36 19.70 10.08
C CYS A 173 1.41 20.68 10.63
N THR A 174 1.30 21.96 10.24
CA THR A 174 2.17 23.03 10.76
C THR A 174 1.47 23.78 11.89
N GLU A 175 2.16 23.93 13.02
CA GLU A 175 1.68 24.80 14.11
C GLU A 175 1.91 26.27 13.73
N GLN A 176 0.84 27.05 13.71
CA GLN A 176 0.93 28.49 13.48
C GLN A 176 0.66 29.24 14.79
N ARG A 177 1.54 30.19 15.13
CA ARG A 177 1.32 31.12 16.23
C ARG A 177 0.63 32.36 15.70
N ILE A 178 -0.63 32.55 16.08
CA ILE A 178 -1.39 33.74 15.72
C ILE A 178 -1.01 34.86 16.69
N TYR A 179 -0.68 36.03 16.14
CA TYR A 179 -0.46 37.27 16.88
C TYR A 179 -1.52 38.28 16.45
N ILE A 180 -2.28 38.83 17.40
CA ILE A 180 -3.23 39.91 17.13
C ILE A 180 -2.65 41.17 17.78
N ASN A 181 -2.43 42.22 16.97
CA ASN A 181 -1.86 43.51 17.41
C ASN A 181 -0.54 43.38 18.20
N GLY A 182 0.40 42.57 17.71
CA GLY A 182 1.71 42.37 18.35
C GLY A 182 1.67 41.61 19.68
N THR A 183 0.50 41.21 20.15
CA THR A 183 0.31 40.50 21.41
C THR A 183 -0.04 39.05 21.12
N ARG A 184 0.59 38.13 21.86
CA ARG A 184 0.37 36.69 21.72
C ARG A 184 -1.08 36.35 22.10
N THR A 185 -1.87 35.88 21.14
CA THR A 185 -3.19 35.29 21.43
C THR A 185 -3.00 33.97 22.18
N ARG A 186 -3.75 33.80 23.27
CA ARG A 186 -3.55 32.75 24.28
C ARG A 186 -4.08 31.40 23.82
#